data_AF-A0A925AGB2-F1
#
_entry.id   AF-A0A925AGB2-F1
#
_cell.length_a   1.000
_cell.length_b   1.000
_cell.length_c   1.000
_cell.angle_alpha   90.00
_cell.angle_beta   90.00
_cell.angle_gamma   90.00
#
_symmetry.space_group_name_H-M   'P 1'
#
loop_
_entity.id
_entity.type
_entity.pdbx_description
1 polymer ?
#
loop_
_entity_poly.entity_id
_entity_poly.type
_entity_poly.pdbx_seq_one_letter_code
_entity_poly.pdbx_strand_id
1 'polypeptide(L)'
;LDFIRASGGVPGEIFNLKKYAEKSRAGFQRGKERGFKTQIRFAFIERIASAEFASERGIFHYHSYNGKGETYNGYGKFHVVERLEQGHWKILFDYDSNENGTIDKADFDAGFSLNDWSVLIKPRN
;
A
#
# COMPACT_ATOMS: atom_id res chain seq x y z
N LEU A 1 -10.76 -4.92 16.63
CA LEU A 1 -10.98 -4.22 15.35
C LEU A 1 -10.46 -5.14 14.27
N ASP A 2 -11.33 -5.50 13.34
CA ASP A 2 -10.99 -6.43 12.27
C ASP A 2 -10.25 -5.70 11.15
N PHE A 3 -9.36 -6.43 10.46
CA PHE A 3 -8.70 -5.92 9.27
C PHE A 3 -9.68 -5.79 8.09
N ILE A 4 -9.60 -4.67 7.39
CA ILE A 4 -10.33 -4.40 6.14
C ILE A 4 -9.34 -4.00 5.04
N ARG A 5 -9.40 -4.70 3.91
CA ARG A 5 -8.78 -4.28 2.64
C ARG A 5 -9.85 -3.69 1.75
N ALA A 6 -9.65 -2.50 1.23
CA ALA A 6 -10.46 -1.88 0.20
C ALA A 6 -9.60 -1.52 -1.01
N SER A 7 -10.07 -1.83 -2.22
CA SER A 7 -9.39 -1.44 -3.46
C SER A 7 -10.34 -0.61 -4.31
N GLY A 8 -9.97 0.65 -4.55
CA GLY A 8 -10.78 1.68 -5.20
C GLY A 8 -10.70 1.70 -6.73
N GLY A 9 -10.53 0.54 -7.37
CA GLY A 9 -10.64 0.40 -8.83
C GLY A 9 -12.10 0.21 -9.29
N VAL A 10 -12.30 -0.03 -10.59
CA VAL A 10 -13.62 -0.41 -11.15
C VAL A 10 -13.53 -1.82 -11.75
N PRO A 11 -14.26 -2.82 -11.19
CA PRO A 11 -15.07 -2.74 -9.97
C PRO A 11 -14.19 -2.62 -8.72
N GLY A 12 -14.72 -1.97 -7.69
CA GLY A 12 -14.06 -1.91 -6.39
C GLY A 12 -14.20 -3.23 -5.64
N GLU A 13 -13.24 -3.55 -4.78
CA GLU A 13 -13.24 -4.78 -3.98
C GLU A 13 -13.06 -4.45 -2.49
N ILE A 14 -13.73 -5.21 -1.62
CA ILE A 14 -13.57 -5.13 -0.16
C ILE A 14 -13.40 -6.54 0.41
N PHE A 15 -12.37 -6.74 1.24
CA PHE A 15 -12.05 -8.02 1.86
C PHE A 15 -11.79 -7.90 3.36
N ASN A 16 -12.17 -8.96 4.09
CA ASN A 16 -11.62 -9.23 5.41
C ASN A 16 -10.25 -9.93 5.31
N LEU A 17 -9.60 -10.15 6.46
CA LEU A 17 -8.26 -10.75 6.53
C LEU A 17 -8.18 -12.12 5.84
N LYS A 18 -9.17 -12.99 6.10
CA LYS A 18 -9.17 -14.35 5.55
C LYS A 18 -9.18 -14.32 4.02
N LYS A 19 -10.11 -13.57 3.43
CA LYS A 19 -10.25 -13.48 1.98
C LYS A 19 -9.05 -12.79 1.33
N TYR A 20 -8.52 -11.73 1.96
CA TYR A 20 -7.32 -11.05 1.49
C TYR A 20 -6.09 -11.97 1.50
N ALA A 21 -5.89 -12.73 2.58
CA ALA A 21 -4.78 -13.67 2.68
C ALA A 21 -4.87 -14.79 1.64
N GLU A 22 -6.06 -15.34 1.39
CA GLU A 22 -6.30 -16.34 0.35
C GLU A 22 -5.98 -15.79 -1.05
N LYS A 23 -6.52 -14.61 -1.42
CA LYS A 23 -6.24 -13.99 -2.72
C LYS A 23 -4.75 -13.69 -2.90
N SER A 24 -4.10 -13.15 -1.86
CA SER A 24 -2.68 -12.80 -1.89
C SER A 24 -1.80 -14.03 -2.10
N ARG A 25 -2.03 -15.11 -1.35
CA ARG A 25 -1.28 -16.38 -1.52
C ARG A 25 -1.46 -16.96 -2.92
N ALA A 26 -2.68 -17.00 -3.42
CA ALA A 26 -2.97 -17.49 -4.76
C ALA A 26 -2.30 -16.61 -5.84
N GLY A 27 -2.28 -15.29 -5.64
CA GLY A 27 -1.60 -14.33 -6.51
C GLY A 27 -0.09 -14.55 -6.55
N PHE A 28 0.55 -14.67 -5.38
CA PHE A 28 1.99 -14.93 -5.29
C PHE A 28 2.38 -16.29 -5.87
N GLN A 29 1.57 -17.33 -5.69
CA GLN A 29 1.82 -18.64 -6.28
C GLN A 29 1.81 -18.56 -7.82
N ARG A 30 0.78 -17.95 -8.43
CA ARG A 30 0.73 -17.72 -9.88
C ARG A 30 1.88 -16.83 -10.36
N GLY A 31 2.25 -15.84 -9.56
CA GLY A 31 3.39 -14.96 -9.83
C GLY A 31 4.68 -15.76 -9.96
N LYS A 32 4.95 -16.64 -8.98
CA LYS A 32 6.11 -17.53 -8.96
C LYS A 32 6.16 -18.45 -10.18
N GLU A 33 5.05 -19.08 -10.53
CA GLU A 33 4.94 -19.97 -11.70
C GLU A 33 5.25 -19.26 -13.02
N ARG A 34 4.91 -17.97 -13.11
CA ARG A 34 5.13 -17.13 -14.31
C ARG A 34 6.45 -16.35 -14.26
N GLY A 35 7.28 -16.57 -13.25
CA GLY A 35 8.55 -15.86 -13.07
C GLY A 35 8.41 -14.36 -12.82
N PHE A 36 7.30 -13.92 -12.21
CA PHE A 36 7.14 -12.52 -11.83
C PHE A 36 8.15 -12.12 -10.76
N LYS A 37 8.77 -10.97 -10.98
CA LYS A 37 9.56 -10.24 -9.98
C LYS A 37 8.98 -8.84 -9.86
N THR A 38 8.78 -8.42 -8.63
CA THR A 38 8.08 -7.17 -8.29
C THR A 38 8.96 -6.32 -7.39
N GLN A 39 8.98 -5.03 -7.65
CA GLN A 39 9.50 -3.98 -6.79
C GLN A 39 8.37 -3.00 -6.49
N ILE A 40 8.23 -2.64 -5.22
CA ILE A 40 7.31 -1.58 -4.78
C ILE A 40 8.13 -0.53 -4.04
N ARG A 41 7.90 0.74 -4.37
CA ARG A 41 8.45 1.90 -3.66
C ARG A 41 7.32 2.76 -3.14
N PHE A 42 7.56 3.48 -2.05
CA PHE A 42 6.57 4.35 -1.42
C PHE A 42 7.12 5.76 -1.26
N ALA A 43 6.24 6.74 -1.48
CA ALA A 43 6.43 8.14 -1.13
C ALA A 43 5.24 8.56 -0.25
N PHE A 44 5.50 9.16 0.90
CA PHE A 44 4.49 9.55 1.88
C PHE A 44 4.00 10.96 1.61
N ILE A 45 2.71 11.20 1.79
CA ILE A 45 2.11 12.55 1.75
C ILE A 45 1.84 13.02 3.18
N GLU A 46 1.41 12.09 4.05
CA GLU A 46 1.04 12.39 5.43
C GLU A 46 1.29 11.19 6.31
N ARG A 47 1.81 11.45 7.51
CA ARG A 47 1.99 10.45 8.56
C ARG A 47 1.53 11.05 9.89
N ILE A 48 0.52 10.45 10.51
CA ILE A 48 0.03 10.85 11.83
C ILE A 48 0.15 9.65 12.75
N ALA A 49 0.86 9.76 13.87
CA ALA A 49 1.03 8.65 14.79
C ALA A 49 0.88 9.07 16.26
N SER A 50 0.19 8.24 17.03
CA SER A 50 0.11 8.26 18.49
C SER A 50 0.89 7.08 19.08
N ALA A 51 0.74 6.86 20.39
CA ALA A 51 1.35 5.71 21.06
C ALA A 51 0.77 4.36 20.59
N GLU A 52 -0.49 4.34 20.13
CA GLU A 52 -1.22 3.10 19.84
C GLU A 52 -1.72 3.00 18.40
N PHE A 53 -1.79 4.11 17.67
CA PHE A 53 -2.36 4.17 16.32
C PHE A 53 -1.50 4.99 15.38
N ALA A 54 -1.53 4.63 14.09
CA ALA A 54 -0.96 5.43 13.03
C ALA A 54 -1.90 5.50 11.82
N SER A 55 -1.83 6.58 11.08
CA SER A 55 -2.49 6.76 9.78
C SER A 55 -1.45 7.29 8.81
N GLU A 56 -1.23 6.57 7.72
CA GLU A 56 -0.24 6.94 6.71
C GLU A 56 -0.90 6.94 5.33
N ARG A 57 -0.67 8.01 4.57
CA ARG A 57 -1.16 8.17 3.21
C ARG A 57 -0.01 8.53 2.30
N GLY A 58 -0.06 8.05 1.06
CA GLY A 58 0.99 8.33 0.10
C GLY A 58 0.72 7.70 -1.25
N ILE A 59 1.79 7.57 -2.03
CA ILE A 59 1.81 7.02 -3.36
C ILE A 59 2.77 5.85 -3.40
N PHE A 60 2.36 4.75 -4.02
CA PHE A 60 3.24 3.64 -4.36
C PHE A 60 3.60 3.68 -5.84
N HIS A 61 4.82 3.28 -6.15
CA HIS A 61 5.27 2.95 -7.49
C HIS A 61 5.48 1.44 -7.54
N TYR A 62 4.67 0.78 -8.36
CA TYR A 62 4.73 -0.65 -8.62
C TYR A 62 5.43 -0.92 -9.96
N HIS A 63 6.55 -1.63 -9.91
CA HIS A 63 7.27 -2.07 -11.09
C HIS A 63 7.43 -3.58 -11.05
N SER A 64 7.03 -4.28 -12.11
CA SER A 64 7.21 -5.72 -12.21
C SER A 64 7.62 -6.15 -13.61
N TYR A 65 8.19 -7.35 -13.68
CA TYR A 65 8.44 -8.04 -14.94
C TYR A 65 8.22 -9.53 -14.77
N ASN A 66 7.88 -10.21 -15.86
CA ASN A 66 7.65 -11.66 -15.85
C ASN A 66 8.78 -12.44 -16.54
N GLY A 67 8.67 -13.78 -16.55
CA GLY A 67 9.66 -14.66 -17.17
C GLY A 67 9.82 -14.50 -18.68
N LYS A 68 8.92 -13.77 -19.35
CA LYS A 68 9.00 -13.42 -20.79
C LYS A 68 9.64 -12.06 -21.04
N GLY A 69 9.99 -11.31 -19.99
CA GLY A 69 10.52 -9.95 -20.11
C GLY A 69 9.46 -8.87 -20.29
N GLU A 70 8.16 -9.19 -20.18
CA GLU A 70 7.09 -8.20 -20.21
C GLU A 70 7.13 -7.39 -18.91
N THR A 71 7.07 -6.07 -19.00
CA THR A 71 7.15 -5.15 -17.86
C THR A 71 5.81 -4.48 -17.59
N TYR A 72 5.50 -4.27 -16.31
CA TYR A 72 4.46 -3.36 -15.87
C TYR A 72 5.08 -2.27 -14.99
N ASN A 73 4.64 -1.04 -15.20
CA ASN A 73 5.05 0.12 -14.45
C ASN A 73 3.80 0.98 -14.19
N GLY A 74 3.50 1.25 -12.92
CA GLY A 74 2.33 2.02 -12.54
C GLY A 74 2.44 2.66 -11.17
N TYR A 75 1.61 3.66 -10.95
CA TYR A 75 1.50 4.40 -9.70
C TYR A 75 0.08 4.29 -9.14
N GLY A 76 -0.04 4.47 -7.84
CA GLY A 76 -1.34 4.56 -7.17
C GLY A 76 -1.22 5.13 -5.77
N LYS A 77 -2.33 5.55 -5.18
CA LYS A 77 -2.39 6.02 -3.80
C LYS A 77 -2.63 4.88 -2.84
N PHE A 78 -2.10 5.01 -1.64
CA PHE A 78 -2.42 4.16 -0.50
C PHE A 78 -2.88 5.01 0.68
N HIS A 79 -3.71 4.40 1.52
CA HIS A 79 -4.03 4.86 2.87
C HIS A 79 -4.08 3.65 3.79
N VAL A 80 -3.18 3.60 4.76
CA VAL A 80 -3.18 2.60 5.82
C VAL A 80 -3.50 3.23 7.16
N VAL A 81 -4.27 2.50 7.97
CA VAL A 81 -4.43 2.77 9.40
C VAL A 81 -3.89 1.57 10.15
N GLU A 82 -3.05 1.83 11.13
CA GLU A 82 -2.33 0.83 11.89
C GLU A 82 -2.63 0.94 13.39
N ARG A 83 -2.45 -0.17 14.10
CA ARG A 83 -2.52 -0.24 15.55
C ARG A 83 -1.37 -1.04 16.12
N LEU A 84 -0.83 -0.58 17.23
CA LEU A 84 0.15 -1.30 18.03
C LEU A 84 -0.55 -2.37 18.87
N GLU A 85 -0.19 -3.63 18.66
CA GLU A 85 -0.69 -4.76 19.44
C GLU A 85 0.46 -5.63 19.91
N GLN A 86 0.60 -5.80 21.23
CA GLN A 86 1.64 -6.65 21.81
C GLN A 86 3.06 -6.29 21.32
N GLY A 87 3.33 -4.99 21.12
CA GLY A 87 4.63 -4.51 20.62
C GLY A 87 4.79 -4.57 19.10
N HIS A 88 3.76 -4.98 18.35
CA HIS A 88 3.79 -5.07 16.89
C HIS A 88 2.75 -4.15 16.24
N TRP A 89 3.20 -3.30 15.32
CA TRP A 89 2.29 -2.56 14.45
C TRP A 89 1.61 -3.52 13.48
N LYS A 90 0.28 -3.40 13.39
CA LYS A 90 -0.56 -4.18 12.48
C LYS A 90 -1.47 -3.25 11.72
N ILE A 91 -1.64 -3.52 10.42
CA ILE A 91 -2.60 -2.80 9.59
C ILE A 91 -4.02 -3.22 9.99
N LEU A 92 -4.87 -2.23 10.28
CA LEU A 92 -6.30 -2.37 10.53
C LEU A 92 -7.11 -2.07 9.28
N PHE A 93 -6.69 -1.08 8.50
CA PHE A 93 -7.33 -0.68 7.27
C PHE A 93 -6.27 -0.47 6.20
N ASP A 94 -6.48 -1.05 5.03
CA ASP A 94 -5.63 -0.93 3.87
C ASP A 94 -6.50 -0.51 2.68
N TYR A 95 -6.32 0.72 2.20
CA TYR A 95 -6.95 1.21 1.00
C TYR A 95 -5.90 1.52 -0.06
N ASP A 96 -6.17 1.11 -1.30
CA ASP A 96 -5.41 1.59 -2.46
C ASP A 96 -6.30 1.87 -3.68
N SER A 97 -5.80 2.70 -4.59
CA SER A 97 -6.37 2.87 -5.92
C SER A 97 -5.30 3.41 -6.87
N ASN A 98 -5.42 3.12 -8.16
CA ASN A 98 -4.66 3.83 -9.19
C ASN A 98 -5.37 5.12 -9.64
N GLU A 99 -6.51 5.46 -9.04
CA GLU A 99 -7.39 6.57 -9.42
C GLU A 99 -7.68 6.60 -10.93
N ASN A 100 -7.97 5.45 -11.53
CA ASN A 100 -8.18 5.30 -12.97
C ASN A 100 -6.97 5.73 -13.83
N GLY A 101 -5.76 5.61 -13.28
CA GLY A 101 -4.51 5.93 -13.98
C GLY A 101 -4.15 7.41 -13.98
N THR A 102 -4.76 8.23 -13.12
CA THR A 102 -4.43 9.65 -13.00
C THR A 102 -3.21 9.93 -12.14
N ILE A 103 -2.71 8.93 -11.40
CA ILE A 103 -1.50 9.07 -10.57
C ILE A 103 -0.27 8.82 -11.43
N ASP A 104 0.71 9.70 -11.35
CA ASP A 104 1.93 9.61 -12.14
C ASP A 104 3.24 9.75 -11.32
N LYS A 105 4.35 9.89 -12.05
CA LYS A 105 5.68 10.06 -11.45
C LYS A 105 5.82 11.40 -10.72
N ALA A 106 5.21 12.48 -11.24
CA ALA A 106 5.29 13.79 -10.61
C ALA A 106 4.58 13.77 -9.25
N ASP A 107 3.43 13.10 -9.15
CA ASP A 107 2.77 12.87 -7.87
C ASP A 107 3.69 12.11 -6.90
N PHE A 108 4.33 11.02 -7.37
CA PHE A 108 5.25 10.23 -6.54
C PHE A 108 6.47 11.04 -6.07
N ASP A 109 7.08 11.81 -6.96
CA ASP A 109 8.27 12.63 -6.66
C ASP A 109 7.96 13.79 -5.71
N ALA A 110 6.70 14.25 -5.65
CA ALA A 110 6.25 15.27 -4.71
C ALA A 110 6.08 14.75 -3.27
N GLY A 111 6.05 13.42 -3.08
CA GLY A 111 5.96 12.80 -1.77
C GLY A 111 7.29 12.73 -1.01
N PHE A 112 7.19 12.61 0.30
CA PHE A 112 8.31 12.46 1.22
C PHE A 112 8.85 11.03 1.21
N SER A 113 10.17 10.87 1.36
CA SER A 113 10.77 9.54 1.41
C SER A 113 10.39 8.78 2.69
N LEU A 114 10.51 7.46 2.69
CA LEU A 114 10.26 6.61 3.88
C LEU A 114 11.03 7.06 5.14
N ASN A 115 12.25 7.54 4.94
CA ASN A 115 13.15 7.94 6.03
C ASN A 115 13.05 9.44 6.35
N ASP A 116 12.15 10.17 5.69
CA ASP A 116 11.88 11.56 6.01
C ASP A 116 10.88 11.63 7.16
N TRP A 117 11.39 11.86 8.36
CA TRP A 117 10.58 11.98 9.56
C TRP A 117 10.01 13.39 9.76
N SER A 118 10.37 14.37 8.92
CA SER A 118 9.81 15.72 9.01
C SER A 118 8.31 15.77 8.67
N VAL A 119 7.82 14.78 7.92
CA VAL A 119 6.40 14.61 7.59
C VAL A 119 5.56 14.04 8.75
N LEU A 120 6.18 13.63 9.87
CA LEU A 120 5.47 13.07 11.01
C LEU A 120 4.73 14.15 11.80
N ILE A 121 3.40 14.05 11.78
CA ILE A 121 2.49 14.90 12.54
C ILE A 121 2.16 14.22 13.86
N LYS A 122 2.45 14.89 14.98
CA LYS A 122 2.02 14.45 16.30
C LYS A 122 0.58 14.91 16.55
N PRO A 123 -0.35 14.01 16.90
CA PRO A 123 -1.71 14.39 17.23
C PRO A 123 -1.72 15.28 18.49
N ARG A 124 -2.76 16.11 18.64
CA ARG A 124 -2.96 16.90 19.86
C ARG A 124 -3.27 15.93 21.00
N ASN A 125 -2.57 16.09 22.12
CA ASN A 125 -2.84 15.41 23.39
C ASN A 125 -4.20 15.82 23.94
#